data_AF-A0A5D2NTV9-F1
#
_entry.id   AF-A0A5D2NTV9-F1
#
_cell.length_a   1.000
_cell.length_b   1.000
_cell.length_c   1.000
_cell.angle_alpha   90.00
_cell.angle_beta   90.00
_cell.angle_gamma   90.00
#
_symmetry.space_group_name_H-M   'P 1'
#
loop_
_entity.id
_entity.type
_entity.pdbx_description
1 polymer ?
#
loop_
_entity_poly.entity_id
_entity_poly.type
_entity_poly.pdbx_seq_one_letter_code
_entity_poly.pdbx_strand_id
1 'polypeptide(L)'
;MNTSSVACSQSCEESLRRYVHFASESCVQELLMSASNDCGDGWKILLTLDNGVEISKRRSGSLHIFRSRCLLRSVSPQQFITVANAIDAAKQWDPDLVDARYIKDVEDNLSIIRLKFGENSKALFRKREFIVYERRESMEDGTVVVAVASLPKEIAAGLLPKPNNAIRGLLVQSGWVVEKLDDLNSCLVTYVLQLDPAGWLPKCFVNRLNTKLVMIIENLTKLVQTTPP
;
A
#
# COMPACT_ATOMS: atom_id res chain seq x y z
N MET A 1 6.45 -36.76 -22.96
CA MET A 1 5.99 -35.40 -22.58
C MET A 1 5.62 -35.44 -21.10
N ASN A 2 6.19 -34.54 -20.29
CA ASN A 2 6.44 -34.76 -18.86
C ASN A 2 5.25 -34.35 -17.97
N THR A 3 4.26 -35.23 -17.83
CA THR A 3 3.02 -35.03 -17.06
C THR A 3 3.26 -34.66 -15.58
N SER A 4 4.34 -35.16 -14.99
CA SER A 4 4.74 -34.86 -13.60
C SER A 4 5.16 -33.41 -13.38
N SER A 5 5.76 -32.76 -14.40
CA SER A 5 6.19 -31.36 -14.30
C SER A 5 5.01 -30.38 -14.36
N VAL A 6 3.97 -30.72 -15.14
CA VAL A 6 2.75 -29.91 -15.28
C VAL A 6 1.91 -29.97 -14.00
N ALA A 7 1.71 -31.17 -13.43
CA ALA A 7 0.96 -31.33 -12.19
C ALA A 7 1.61 -30.62 -10.99
N CYS A 8 2.95 -30.66 -10.90
CA CYS A 8 3.69 -29.96 -9.84
C CYS A 8 3.60 -28.43 -9.98
N SER A 9 3.67 -27.91 -11.22
CA SER A 9 3.49 -26.48 -11.48
C SER A 9 2.08 -25.98 -11.14
N GLN A 10 1.03 -26.75 -11.48
CA GLN A 10 -0.36 -26.42 -11.15
C GLN A 10 -0.63 -26.44 -9.64
N SER A 11 -0.06 -27.41 -8.91
CA SER A 11 -0.19 -27.47 -7.45
C SER A 11 0.49 -26.29 -6.74
N CYS A 12 1.62 -25.80 -7.26
CA CYS A 12 2.31 -24.64 -6.71
C CYS A 12 1.51 -23.35 -6.94
N GLU A 13 0.92 -23.22 -8.13
CA GLU A 13 0.09 -22.07 -8.50
C GLU A 13 -1.20 -21.97 -7.70
N GLU A 14 -1.88 -23.09 -7.50
CA GLU A 14 -3.08 -23.16 -6.65
C GLU A 14 -2.74 -22.81 -5.18
N SER A 15 -1.60 -23.28 -4.68
CA SER A 15 -1.14 -22.95 -3.33
C SER A 15 -0.84 -21.46 -3.17
N LEU A 16 -0.19 -20.86 -4.17
CA LEU A 16 0.05 -19.42 -4.22
C LEU A 16 -1.28 -18.66 -4.20
N ARG A 17 -2.23 -19.03 -5.08
CA ARG A 17 -3.53 -18.38 -5.16
C ARG A 17 -4.27 -18.40 -3.83
N ARG A 18 -4.37 -19.57 -3.18
CA ARG A 18 -5.01 -19.71 -1.86
C ARG A 18 -4.33 -18.86 -0.80
N TYR A 19 -3.00 -18.87 -0.76
CA TYR A 19 -2.25 -18.06 0.18
C TYR A 19 -2.54 -16.57 0.00
N VAL A 20 -2.41 -16.07 -1.24
CA VAL A 20 -2.59 -14.64 -1.54
C VAL A 20 -4.04 -14.22 -1.30
N HIS A 21 -5.03 -15.05 -1.66
CA HIS A 21 -6.43 -14.78 -1.36
C HIS A 21 -6.66 -14.59 0.15
N PHE A 22 -6.27 -15.56 0.97
CA PHE A 22 -6.45 -15.49 2.43
C PHE A 22 -5.69 -14.32 3.08
N ALA A 23 -4.42 -14.12 2.67
CA ALA A 23 -3.59 -13.05 3.21
C ALA A 23 -4.17 -11.67 2.86
N SER A 24 -4.69 -11.52 1.63
CA SER A 24 -5.25 -10.26 1.17
C SER A 24 -6.59 -9.92 1.81
N GLU A 25 -7.46 -10.90 2.09
CA GLU A 25 -8.68 -10.68 2.89
C GLU A 25 -8.34 -10.19 4.30
N SER A 26 -7.35 -10.81 4.93
CA SER A 26 -6.87 -10.38 6.26
C SER A 26 -6.35 -8.94 6.22
N CYS A 27 -5.60 -8.58 5.18
CA CYS A 27 -5.09 -7.23 4.99
C CYS A 27 -6.21 -6.19 4.80
N VAL A 28 -7.26 -6.52 4.03
CA VAL A 28 -8.45 -5.65 3.89
C VAL A 28 -9.10 -5.39 5.25
N GLN A 29 -9.29 -6.43 6.05
CA GLN A 29 -9.87 -6.31 7.40
C GLN A 29 -9.00 -5.44 8.32
N GLU A 30 -7.69 -5.63 8.31
CA GLU A 30 -6.75 -4.82 9.11
C GLU A 30 -6.75 -3.34 8.72
N LEU A 31 -6.90 -3.04 7.43
CA LEU A 31 -7.00 -1.66 6.95
C LEU A 31 -8.30 -1.00 7.39
N LEU A 32 -9.44 -1.70 7.26
CA LEU A 32 -10.74 -1.20 7.75
C LEU A 32 -10.70 -0.92 9.25
N MET A 33 -10.14 -1.85 10.04
CA MET A 33 -9.95 -1.66 11.48
C MET A 33 -8.99 -0.50 11.80
N SER A 34 -8.00 -0.25 10.95
CA SER A 34 -7.07 0.87 11.15
C SER A 34 -7.68 2.22 10.74
N ALA A 35 -8.64 2.20 9.81
CA ALA A 35 -9.36 3.37 9.33
C ALA A 35 -10.51 3.81 10.25
N SER A 36 -11.07 2.89 11.06
CA SER A 36 -12.16 3.21 11.96
C SER A 36 -11.81 4.34 12.95
N ASN A 37 -12.86 5.05 13.37
CA ASN A 37 -12.78 6.19 14.29
C ASN A 37 -13.02 5.81 15.75
N ASP A 38 -12.79 4.55 16.11
CA ASP A 38 -13.13 4.08 17.45
C ASP A 38 -12.28 4.76 18.52
N CYS A 39 -12.98 5.47 19.42
CA CYS A 39 -12.39 6.17 20.55
C CYS A 39 -11.74 5.17 21.52
N GLY A 40 -10.44 4.93 21.38
CA GLY A 40 -9.70 4.02 22.27
C GLY A 40 -8.48 3.36 21.64
N ASP A 41 -8.32 3.47 20.34
CA ASP A 41 -7.39 2.65 19.55
C ASP A 41 -5.90 2.95 19.70
N GLY A 42 -5.50 3.86 20.60
CA GLY A 42 -4.09 4.16 20.86
C GLY A 42 -3.38 4.93 19.73
N TRP A 43 -4.13 5.51 18.79
CA TRP A 43 -3.60 6.43 17.78
C TRP A 43 -3.18 7.75 18.42
N LYS A 44 -1.92 8.14 18.20
CA LYS A 44 -1.38 9.44 18.60
C LYS A 44 -1.23 10.32 17.36
N ILE A 45 -1.92 11.46 17.34
CA ILE A 45 -1.76 12.49 16.31
C ILE A 45 -0.33 13.03 16.37
N LEU A 46 0.33 13.05 15.21
CA LEU A 46 1.68 13.57 15.03
C LEU A 46 1.67 14.98 14.46
N LEU A 47 0.81 15.19 13.47
CA LEU A 47 0.77 16.40 12.68
C LEU A 47 -0.64 16.57 12.10
N THR A 48 -1.11 17.81 12.09
CA THR A 48 -2.26 18.23 11.28
C THR A 48 -1.75 19.33 10.37
N LEU A 49 -1.92 19.14 9.06
CA LEU A 49 -1.53 20.12 8.05
C LEU A 49 -2.67 21.13 7.84
N ASP A 50 -2.35 22.35 7.42
CA ASP A 50 -3.32 23.43 7.20
C ASP A 50 -4.37 23.09 6.12
N ASN A 51 -4.05 22.15 5.23
CA ASN A 51 -4.95 21.62 4.20
C ASN A 51 -5.94 20.54 4.70
N GLY A 52 -5.96 20.27 6.01
CA GLY A 52 -6.88 19.30 6.62
C GLY A 52 -6.39 17.85 6.62
N VAL A 53 -5.16 17.58 6.20
CA VAL A 53 -4.56 16.25 6.35
C VAL A 53 -4.11 16.03 7.80
N GLU A 54 -4.62 14.97 8.43
CA GLU A 54 -4.19 14.52 9.75
C GLU A 54 -3.27 13.31 9.61
N ILE A 55 -2.11 13.31 10.29
CA ILE A 55 -1.21 12.18 10.38
C ILE A 55 -1.17 11.69 11.82
N SER A 56 -1.46 10.42 12.04
CA SER A 56 -1.35 9.75 13.33
C SER A 56 -0.46 8.51 13.25
N LYS A 57 0.01 8.05 14.40
CA LYS A 57 0.74 6.78 14.53
C LYS A 57 0.26 5.98 15.73
N ARG A 58 0.42 4.67 15.64
CA ARG A 58 0.18 3.72 16.72
C ARG A 58 1.32 2.72 16.78
N ARG A 59 1.58 2.16 17.97
CA ARG A 59 2.55 1.07 18.12
C ARG A 59 1.89 -0.26 17.75
N SER A 60 2.53 -1.05 16.89
CA SER A 60 2.09 -2.39 16.50
C SER A 60 3.26 -3.35 16.65
N GLY A 61 3.30 -4.05 17.79
CA GLY A 61 4.45 -4.90 18.18
C GLY A 61 5.77 -4.12 18.26
N SER A 62 6.74 -4.53 17.44
CA SER A 62 8.06 -3.89 17.31
C SER A 62 8.10 -2.72 16.31
N LEU A 63 7.05 -2.57 15.50
CA LEU A 63 6.93 -1.54 14.46
C LEU A 63 5.91 -0.47 14.86
N HIS A 64 5.86 0.59 14.05
CA HIS A 64 4.78 1.57 14.11
C HIS A 64 3.92 1.43 12.88
N ILE A 65 2.62 1.56 13.08
CA ILE A 65 1.65 1.78 12.02
C ILE A 65 1.37 3.28 11.95
N PHE A 66 1.36 3.82 10.75
CA PHE A 66 1.05 5.21 10.46
C PHE A 66 -0.26 5.27 9.70
N ARG A 67 -1.01 6.34 9.93
CA ARG A 67 -2.27 6.62 9.27
C ARG A 67 -2.30 8.08 8.89
N SER A 68 -2.70 8.38 7.67
CA SER A 68 -3.04 9.74 7.26
C SER A 68 -4.48 9.79 6.79
N ARG A 69 -5.20 10.84 7.17
CA ARG A 69 -6.61 11.03 6.82
C ARG A 69 -6.84 12.39 6.19
N CYS A 70 -7.66 12.44 5.16
CA CYS A 70 -8.03 13.69 4.50
C CYS A 70 -9.48 13.62 4.02
N LEU A 71 -10.24 14.67 4.30
CA LEU A 71 -11.58 14.86 3.74
C LEU A 71 -11.46 15.51 2.37
N LEU A 72 -11.93 14.83 1.33
CA LEU A 72 -12.00 15.37 -0.02
C LEU A 72 -13.45 15.73 -0.35
N ARG A 73 -13.67 17.01 -0.67
CA ARG A 73 -14.98 17.51 -1.11
C ARG A 73 -15.10 17.42 -2.62
N SER A 74 -16.27 17.03 -3.11
CA SER A 74 -16.55 16.96 -4.55
C SER A 74 -15.63 15.99 -5.33
N VAL A 75 -15.12 14.97 -4.64
CA VAL A 75 -14.38 13.83 -5.18
C VAL A 75 -15.06 12.54 -4.71
N SER A 76 -15.50 11.69 -5.64
CA SER A 76 -16.04 10.38 -5.28
C SER A 76 -14.93 9.37 -4.94
N PRO A 77 -15.23 8.29 -4.19
CA PRO A 77 -14.26 7.23 -3.94
C PRO A 77 -13.65 6.65 -5.21
N GLN A 78 -14.45 6.45 -6.26
CA GLN A 78 -14.00 5.91 -7.54
C GLN A 78 -13.03 6.88 -8.24
N GLN A 79 -13.34 8.18 -8.27
CA GLN A 79 -12.45 9.19 -8.87
C GLN A 79 -11.09 9.21 -8.18
N PHE A 80 -11.08 9.18 -6.84
CA PHE A 80 -9.84 9.12 -6.09
C PHE A 80 -9.03 7.86 -6.43
N ILE A 81 -9.67 6.70 -6.44
CA ILE A 81 -9.02 5.41 -6.67
C ILE A 81 -8.47 5.29 -8.10
N THR A 82 -9.15 5.84 -9.11
CA THR A 82 -8.63 5.89 -10.49
C THR A 82 -7.27 6.58 -10.55
N VAL A 83 -7.09 7.66 -9.80
CA VAL A 83 -5.83 8.41 -9.73
C VAL A 83 -4.78 7.67 -8.89
N ALA A 84 -5.19 7.13 -7.74
CA ALA A 84 -4.29 6.43 -6.82
C ALA A 84 -3.77 5.10 -7.39
N ASN A 85 -4.54 4.42 -8.24
CA ASN A 85 -4.19 3.10 -8.77
C ASN A 85 -3.53 3.12 -10.14
N ALA A 86 -3.45 4.28 -10.79
CA ALA A 86 -2.72 4.41 -12.04
C ALA A 86 -1.22 4.22 -11.76
N ILE A 87 -0.74 2.98 -11.81
CA ILE A 87 0.66 2.61 -11.57
C ILE A 87 1.61 3.47 -12.42
N ASP A 88 1.23 3.76 -13.66
CA ASP A 88 1.99 4.63 -14.56
C ASP A 88 1.99 6.11 -14.11
N ALA A 89 0.92 6.54 -13.43
CA ALA A 89 0.83 7.86 -12.80
C ALA A 89 1.39 7.89 -11.36
N ALA A 90 1.72 6.74 -10.77
CA ALA A 90 2.20 6.67 -9.40
C ALA A 90 3.48 7.47 -9.18
N LYS A 91 4.32 7.58 -10.21
CA LYS A 91 5.52 8.44 -10.21
C LYS A 91 5.20 9.94 -10.09
N GLN A 92 3.99 10.37 -10.45
CA GLN A 92 3.58 11.77 -10.39
C GLN A 92 3.36 12.23 -8.94
N TRP A 93 2.91 11.32 -8.07
CA TRP A 93 2.59 11.63 -6.67
C TRP A 93 3.56 10.98 -5.66
N ASP A 94 4.28 9.93 -6.03
CA ASP A 94 5.40 9.35 -5.28
C ASP A 94 6.73 9.45 -6.06
N PRO A 95 7.52 10.51 -5.82
CA PRO A 95 8.80 10.69 -6.49
C PRO A 95 9.89 9.69 -6.06
N ASP A 96 9.68 8.96 -4.97
CA ASP A 96 10.62 7.92 -4.53
C ASP A 96 10.37 6.59 -5.28
N LEU A 97 9.19 6.40 -5.86
CA LEU A 97 8.83 5.25 -6.71
C LEU A 97 9.50 5.36 -8.08
N VAL A 98 10.38 4.41 -8.37
CA VAL A 98 11.20 4.38 -9.58
C VAL A 98 10.52 3.57 -10.68
N ASP A 99 9.96 2.43 -10.28
CA ASP A 99 9.46 1.40 -11.17
C ASP A 99 8.40 0.61 -10.42
N ALA A 100 7.28 0.37 -11.10
CA ALA A 100 6.21 -0.46 -10.61
C ALA A 100 5.75 -1.33 -11.78
N ARG A 101 5.75 -2.65 -11.58
CA ARG A 101 5.54 -3.62 -12.66
C ARG A 101 4.64 -4.75 -12.19
N TYR A 102 3.55 -4.98 -12.92
CA TYR A 102 2.73 -6.17 -12.76
C TYR A 102 3.56 -7.43 -13.03
N ILE A 103 3.56 -8.35 -12.07
CA ILE A 103 4.17 -9.67 -12.21
C ILE A 103 3.13 -10.66 -12.70
N LYS A 104 1.96 -10.67 -12.05
CA LYS A 104 0.93 -11.69 -12.27
C LYS A 104 -0.43 -11.23 -11.74
N ASP A 105 -1.49 -11.54 -12.50
CA ASP A 105 -2.86 -11.50 -11.98
C ASP A 105 -3.22 -12.84 -11.35
N VAL A 106 -3.74 -12.79 -10.13
CA VAL A 106 -4.21 -13.96 -9.38
C VAL A 106 -5.71 -14.12 -9.60
N GLU A 107 -6.44 -13.00 -9.49
CA GLU A 107 -7.88 -12.83 -9.73
C GLU A 107 -8.13 -11.41 -10.27
N ASP A 108 -9.36 -11.12 -10.72
CA ASP A 108 -9.70 -9.83 -11.34
C ASP A 108 -9.44 -8.61 -10.42
N ASN A 109 -9.53 -8.82 -9.12
CA ASN A 109 -9.30 -7.80 -8.10
C ASN A 109 -8.02 -8.06 -7.27
N LEU A 110 -7.18 -9.00 -7.67
CA LEU A 110 -6.01 -9.45 -6.91
C LEU A 110 -4.81 -9.67 -7.83
N SER A 111 -3.80 -8.81 -7.71
CA SER A 111 -2.59 -8.87 -8.55
C SER A 111 -1.33 -8.87 -7.70
N ILE A 112 -0.23 -9.39 -8.26
CA ILE A 112 1.11 -9.35 -7.68
C ILE A 112 1.93 -8.33 -8.46
N ILE A 113 2.54 -7.38 -7.74
CA ILE A 113 3.26 -6.24 -8.29
C ILE A 113 4.66 -6.18 -7.69
N ARG A 114 5.64 -5.81 -8.52
CA ARG A 114 6.97 -5.39 -8.07
C ARG A 114 7.00 -3.88 -7.95
N LEU A 115 7.41 -3.38 -6.79
CA LEU A 115 7.70 -1.97 -6.57
C LEU A 115 9.20 -1.76 -6.34
N LYS A 116 9.80 -0.72 -6.92
CA LYS A 116 11.18 -0.31 -6.66
C LYS A 116 11.24 1.14 -6.25
N PHE A 117 12.06 1.41 -5.23
CA PHE A 117 12.24 2.74 -4.66
C PHE A 117 13.72 3.15 -4.62
N GLY A 118 13.95 4.46 -4.71
CA GLY A 118 15.21 5.09 -4.29
C GLY A 118 16.32 5.14 -5.34
N GLU A 119 16.00 5.33 -6.62
CA GLU A 119 17.01 5.56 -7.67
C GLU A 119 17.84 6.84 -7.42
N ASN A 120 17.22 7.86 -6.81
CA ASN A 120 17.86 9.13 -6.44
C ASN A 120 18.34 9.21 -4.98
N SER A 121 18.35 8.09 -4.26
CA SER A 121 18.61 8.11 -2.83
C SER A 121 20.12 8.24 -2.53
N LYS A 122 20.49 9.17 -1.63
CA LYS A 122 21.88 9.39 -1.20
C LYS A 122 22.49 8.05 -0.73
N ALA A 123 23.82 7.87 -0.85
CA ALA A 123 24.55 6.62 -0.61
C ALA A 123 24.18 5.78 0.65
N LEU A 124 23.57 6.40 1.67
CA LEU A 124 23.06 5.74 2.88
C LEU A 124 21.75 4.96 2.67
N PHE A 125 21.02 5.22 1.59
CA PHE A 125 19.80 4.52 1.23
C PHE A 125 20.08 3.65 0.00
N ARG A 126 20.26 2.34 0.20
CA ARG A 126 20.33 1.39 -0.93
C ARG A 126 18.99 1.35 -1.67
N LYS A 127 18.97 0.93 -2.94
CA LYS A 127 17.71 0.68 -3.66
C LYS A 127 16.88 -0.36 -2.89
N ARG A 128 15.57 -0.12 -2.72
CA ARG A 128 14.64 -1.09 -2.12
C ARG A 128 13.70 -1.64 -3.18
N GLU A 129 13.39 -2.92 -3.06
CA GLU A 129 12.29 -3.52 -3.80
C GLU A 129 11.31 -4.21 -2.86
N PHE A 130 10.06 -4.25 -3.29
CA PHE A 130 8.97 -4.96 -2.64
C PHE A 130 8.27 -5.82 -3.67
N ILE A 131 7.95 -7.06 -3.31
CA ILE A 131 7.08 -7.93 -4.09
C ILE A 131 5.80 -8.06 -3.29
N VAL A 132 4.74 -7.41 -3.76
CA VAL A 132 3.51 -7.23 -3.02
C VAL A 132 2.35 -7.88 -3.75
N TYR A 133 1.34 -8.33 -3.01
CA TYR A 133 0.01 -8.46 -3.57
C TYR A 133 -0.75 -7.14 -3.37
N GLU A 134 -1.68 -6.87 -4.27
CA GLU A 134 -2.64 -5.77 -4.20
C GLU A 134 -4.04 -6.36 -4.40
N ARG A 135 -4.93 -6.12 -3.42
CA ARG A 135 -6.35 -6.49 -3.49
C ARG A 135 -7.21 -5.25 -3.53
N ARG A 136 -8.25 -5.27 -4.37
CA ARG A 136 -9.23 -4.20 -4.49
C ARG A 136 -10.60 -4.71 -4.10
N GLU A 137 -11.25 -4.06 -3.16
CA GLU A 137 -12.58 -4.42 -2.69
C GLU A 137 -13.50 -3.21 -2.71
N SER A 138 -14.73 -3.40 -3.19
CA SER A 138 -15.80 -2.42 -3.07
C SER A 138 -16.84 -2.97 -2.09
N MET A 139 -17.10 -2.22 -1.04
CA MET A 139 -18.06 -2.57 0.00
C MET A 139 -19.48 -2.15 -0.40
N GLU A 140 -20.49 -2.72 0.25
CA GLU A 140 -21.90 -2.42 -0.02
C GLU A 140 -22.28 -0.96 0.29
N ASP A 141 -21.61 -0.34 1.27
CA ASP A 141 -21.79 1.07 1.64
C ASP A 141 -21.13 2.06 0.66
N GLY A 142 -20.45 1.55 -0.37
CA GLY A 142 -19.71 2.34 -1.36
C GLY A 142 -18.27 2.67 -0.95
N THR A 143 -17.79 2.17 0.19
CA THR A 143 -16.38 2.24 0.58
C THR A 143 -15.52 1.43 -0.38
N VAL A 144 -14.40 1.99 -0.81
CA VAL A 144 -13.42 1.28 -1.64
C VAL A 144 -12.14 1.06 -0.84
N VAL A 145 -11.65 -0.18 -0.84
CA VAL A 145 -10.41 -0.57 -0.17
C VAL A 145 -9.39 -1.07 -1.19
N VAL A 146 -8.17 -0.58 -1.10
CA VAL A 146 -7.03 -1.11 -1.85
C VAL A 146 -5.98 -1.56 -0.85
N ALA A 147 -5.83 -2.86 -0.69
CA ALA A 147 -4.96 -3.49 0.31
C ALA A 147 -3.67 -4.01 -0.33
N VAL A 148 -2.52 -3.66 0.24
CA VAL A 148 -1.20 -3.97 -0.30
C VAL A 148 -0.29 -4.50 0.81
N ALA A 149 0.28 -5.69 0.63
CA ALA A 149 1.31 -6.20 1.52
C ALA A 149 2.31 -7.11 0.80
N SER A 150 3.47 -7.30 1.41
CA SER A 150 4.53 -8.13 0.85
C SER A 150 4.20 -9.61 0.90
N LEU A 151 4.58 -10.32 -0.16
CA LEU A 151 4.64 -11.77 -0.13
C LEU A 151 5.75 -12.24 0.83
N PRO A 152 5.59 -13.42 1.48
CA PRO A 152 6.65 -14.08 2.21
C PRO A 152 7.91 -14.20 1.37
N LYS A 153 9.07 -14.10 2.01
CA LYS A 153 10.38 -14.07 1.36
C LYS A 153 10.57 -15.24 0.40
N GLU A 154 10.13 -16.43 0.79
CA GLU A 154 10.27 -17.68 0.04
C GLU A 154 9.39 -17.64 -1.23
N ILE A 155 8.14 -17.23 -1.09
CA ILE A 155 7.21 -17.07 -2.22
C ILE A 155 7.72 -16.00 -3.18
N ALA A 156 8.11 -14.84 -2.64
CA ALA A 156 8.67 -13.75 -3.43
C ALA A 156 9.94 -14.16 -4.18
N ALA A 157 10.81 -15.00 -3.59
CA ALA A 157 12.01 -15.50 -4.24
C ALA A 157 11.71 -16.50 -5.36
N GLY A 158 10.66 -17.31 -5.22
CA GLY A 158 10.18 -18.22 -6.26
C GLY A 158 9.63 -17.48 -7.49
N LEU A 159 8.96 -16.34 -7.28
CA LEU A 159 8.42 -15.51 -8.37
C LEU A 159 9.49 -14.62 -9.02
N LEU A 160 10.32 -13.99 -8.19
CA LEU A 160 11.37 -13.10 -8.66
C LEU A 160 12.59 -13.18 -7.73
N PRO A 161 13.70 -13.78 -8.15
CA PRO A 161 14.92 -13.84 -7.37
C PRO A 161 15.41 -12.43 -6.98
N LYS A 162 15.96 -12.30 -5.77
CA LYS A 162 16.46 -11.03 -5.27
C LYS A 162 17.68 -10.58 -6.09
N PRO A 163 17.69 -9.36 -6.65
CA PRO A 163 18.85 -8.85 -7.35
C PRO A 163 19.97 -8.51 -6.36
N ASN A 164 21.23 -8.72 -6.77
CA ASN A 164 22.42 -8.52 -5.92
C ASN A 164 22.59 -7.08 -5.41
N ASN A 165 21.97 -6.09 -6.06
CA ASN A 165 22.15 -4.66 -5.78
C ASN A 165 20.94 -3.97 -5.12
N ALA A 166 19.93 -4.71 -4.66
CA ALA A 166 18.78 -4.13 -3.95
C ALA A 166 18.49 -4.83 -2.62
N ILE A 167 17.95 -4.09 -1.66
CA ILE A 167 17.39 -4.64 -0.42
C ILE A 167 15.93 -4.99 -0.69
N ARG A 168 15.52 -6.23 -0.41
CA ARG A 168 14.10 -6.59 -0.39
C ARG A 168 13.53 -6.17 0.96
N GLY A 169 12.68 -5.15 0.97
CA GLY A 169 12.00 -4.69 2.17
C GLY A 169 10.77 -5.54 2.48
N LEU A 170 10.16 -5.30 3.64
CA LEU A 170 8.93 -5.97 4.07
C LEU A 170 7.86 -4.92 4.36
N LEU A 171 6.92 -4.79 3.43
CA LEU A 171 5.67 -4.05 3.63
C LEU A 171 4.70 -4.96 4.37
N VAL A 172 4.47 -4.69 5.66
CA VAL A 172 3.58 -5.52 6.50
C VAL A 172 2.13 -5.29 6.07
N GLN A 173 1.74 -4.02 5.92
CA GLN A 173 0.47 -3.62 5.34
C GLN A 173 0.59 -2.19 4.83
N SER A 174 -0.14 -1.89 3.78
CA SER A 174 -0.38 -0.54 3.29
C SER A 174 -1.66 -0.53 2.49
N GLY A 175 -2.30 0.62 2.39
CA GLY A 175 -3.47 0.69 1.55
C GLY A 175 -4.31 1.92 1.76
N TRP A 176 -5.31 2.01 0.89
CA TRP A 176 -6.33 3.05 0.88
C TRP A 176 -7.63 2.47 1.44
N VAL A 177 -8.27 3.22 2.33
CA VAL A 177 -9.68 3.05 2.68
C VAL A 177 -10.35 4.37 2.32
N VAL A 178 -11.28 4.33 1.37
CA VAL A 178 -11.93 5.52 0.83
C VAL A 178 -13.43 5.40 1.08
N GLU A 179 -13.87 6.04 2.14
CA GLU A 179 -15.25 5.99 2.61
C GLU A 179 -16.07 7.04 1.85
N LYS A 180 -17.21 6.62 1.33
CA LYS A 180 -18.18 7.54 0.74
C LYS A 180 -18.85 8.34 1.85
N LEU A 181 -19.02 9.64 1.64
CA LEU A 181 -19.81 10.48 2.53
C LEU A 181 -21.17 10.79 1.91
N ASP A 182 -22.16 11.02 2.78
CA ASP A 182 -23.54 11.28 2.36
C ASP A 182 -23.72 12.63 1.63
N ASP A 183 -22.76 13.56 1.77
CA ASP A 183 -22.76 14.84 1.07
C ASP A 183 -22.29 14.72 -0.39
N LEU A 184 -22.67 15.72 -1.20
CA LEU A 184 -22.45 15.81 -2.66
C LEU A 184 -21.05 15.35 -3.11
N ASN A 185 -20.94 14.06 -3.48
CA ASN A 185 -19.72 13.43 -4.00
C ASN A 185 -18.48 13.74 -3.13
N SER A 186 -18.53 13.58 -1.82
CA SER A 186 -17.34 13.70 -0.97
C SER A 186 -16.86 12.31 -0.50
N CYS A 187 -15.58 12.22 -0.14
CA CYS A 187 -15.03 11.02 0.47
C CYS A 187 -14.03 11.33 1.59
N LEU A 188 -13.98 10.43 2.58
CA LEU A 188 -12.92 10.40 3.57
C LEU A 188 -11.86 9.41 3.11
N VAL A 189 -10.67 9.92 2.79
CA VAL A 189 -9.54 9.10 2.39
C VAL A 189 -8.68 8.82 3.60
N THR A 190 -8.46 7.54 3.88
CA THR A 190 -7.52 7.07 4.87
C THR A 190 -6.43 6.24 4.20
N TYR A 191 -5.17 6.63 4.38
CA TYR A 191 -4.01 5.85 3.97
C TYR A 191 -3.32 5.27 5.19
N VAL A 192 -3.04 3.97 5.16
CA VAL A 192 -2.37 3.26 6.24
C VAL A 192 -1.04 2.71 5.72
N LEU A 193 -0.02 2.73 6.58
CA LEU A 193 1.29 2.19 6.28
C LEU A 193 1.95 1.57 7.51
N GLN A 194 2.35 0.32 7.38
CA GLN A 194 3.25 -0.37 8.29
C GLN A 194 4.37 -1.02 7.48
N LEU A 195 5.57 -0.48 7.64
CA LEU A 195 6.74 -0.88 6.86
C LEU A 195 7.87 -1.28 7.80
N ASP A 196 8.44 -2.46 7.55
CA ASP A 196 9.80 -2.79 7.98
C ASP A 196 10.75 -2.54 6.80
N PRO A 197 11.57 -1.47 6.86
CA PRO A 197 12.44 -1.12 5.75
C PRO A 197 13.56 -2.13 5.51
N ALA A 198 13.77 -3.09 6.43
CA ALA A 198 14.80 -4.12 6.43
C ALA A 198 16.25 -3.59 6.35
N GLY A 199 17.17 -4.29 7.02
CA GLY A 199 18.58 -3.88 7.12
C GLY A 199 18.85 -2.82 8.20
N TRP A 200 20.07 -2.26 8.21
CA TRP A 200 20.47 -1.29 9.23
C TRP A 200 20.05 0.13 8.82
N LEU A 201 19.01 0.66 9.47
CA LEU A 201 18.59 2.06 9.40
C LEU A 201 18.37 2.61 10.81
N PRO A 202 18.89 3.80 11.16
CA PRO A 202 18.65 4.36 12.48
C PRO A 202 17.16 4.72 12.67
N LYS A 203 16.62 4.50 13.88
CA LYS A 203 15.17 4.64 14.18
C LYS A 203 14.59 6.01 13.83
N CYS A 204 15.34 7.09 13.99
CA CYS A 204 14.89 8.44 13.61
C CYS A 204 14.65 8.58 12.10
N PHE A 205 15.42 7.90 11.26
CA PHE A 205 15.24 7.89 9.81
C PHE A 205 14.05 7.02 9.41
N VAL A 206 13.82 5.89 10.08
CA VAL A 206 12.63 5.05 9.83
C VAL A 206 11.36 5.84 10.11
N ASN A 207 11.30 6.56 11.23
CA ASN A 207 10.14 7.40 11.55
C ASN A 207 9.96 8.55 10.55
N ARG A 208 11.05 9.24 10.16
CA ARG A 208 10.99 10.34 9.18
C ARG A 208 10.61 9.84 7.78
N LEU A 209 11.07 8.66 7.39
CA LEU A 209 10.72 8.01 6.13
C LEU A 209 9.25 7.62 6.11
N ASN A 210 8.75 7.00 7.18
CA ASN A 210 7.33 6.63 7.28
C ASN A 210 6.42 7.86 7.31
N THR A 211 6.80 8.95 8.01
CA THR A 211 6.05 10.21 7.96
C THR A 211 6.04 10.79 6.54
N LYS A 212 7.17 10.75 5.80
CA LYS A 212 7.20 11.19 4.40
C LYS A 212 6.31 10.34 3.51
N LEU A 213 6.31 9.02 3.70
CA LEU A 213 5.50 8.09 2.91
C LEU A 213 3.99 8.31 3.13
N VAL A 214 3.55 8.65 4.34
CA VAL A 214 2.13 8.98 4.55
C VAL A 214 1.75 10.40 4.09
N MET A 215 2.71 11.26 3.74
CA MET A 215 2.40 12.55 3.08
C MET A 215 2.00 12.38 1.60
N ILE A 216 2.07 11.17 1.05
CA ILE A 216 1.61 10.88 -0.31
C ILE A 216 0.14 11.29 -0.50
N ILE A 217 -0.70 11.18 0.54
CA ILE A 217 -2.09 11.62 0.50
C ILE A 217 -2.22 13.11 0.13
N GLU A 218 -1.27 13.97 0.52
CA GLU A 218 -1.27 15.38 0.18
C GLU A 218 -1.01 15.60 -1.31
N ASN A 219 0.01 14.92 -1.86
CA ASN A 219 0.35 15.02 -3.28
C ASN A 219 -0.81 14.49 -4.15
N LEU A 220 -1.40 13.36 -3.76
CA LEU A 220 -2.56 12.78 -4.43
C LEU A 220 -3.77 13.70 -4.37
N THR A 221 -4.06 14.29 -3.22
CA THR A 221 -5.18 15.23 -3.05
C THR A 221 -5.06 16.40 -4.03
N LYS A 222 -3.85 16.99 -4.15
CA LYS A 222 -3.59 18.06 -5.12
C LYS A 222 -3.79 17.61 -6.56
N LEU A 223 -3.37 16.38 -6.90
CA LEU A 223 -3.54 15.84 -8.25
C LEU A 223 -5.02 15.58 -8.59
N VAL A 224 -5.77 14.97 -7.67
CA VAL A 224 -7.19 14.65 -7.88
C VAL A 224 -8.01 15.93 -8.02
N GLN A 225 -7.75 16.96 -7.21
CA GLN A 225 -8.44 18.25 -7.30
C GLN A 225 -8.13 19.04 -8.58
N THR A 226 -7.00 18.76 -9.24
CA THR A 226 -6.61 19.40 -10.50
C THR A 226 -7.00 18.57 -11.73
N THR A 227 -7.45 17.34 -11.53
CA THR A 227 -7.93 16.45 -12.59
C THR A 227 -9.44 16.72 -12.81
N PRO A 228 -9.89 17.03 -14.03
CA PRO A 228 -11.31 17.19 -14.32
C PRO A 228 -12.07 15.88 -14.03
N PRO A 229 -13.37 15.96 -13.65
CA PRO A 229 -14.20 14.78 -13.39
C PRO A 229 -14.42 13.90 -14.62
#